data_AF-A0A1U7SKK9-F1
#
_entry.id   AF-A0A1U7SKK9-F1
#
_cell.length_a   1.000
_cell.length_b   1.000
_cell.length_c   1.000
_cell.angle_alpha   90.00
_cell.angle_beta   90.00
_cell.angle_gamma   90.00
#
_symmetry.space_group_name_H-M   'P 1'
#
loop_
_entity.id
_entity.type
_entity.pdbx_description
1 polymer ?
#
loop_
_entity_poly.entity_id
_entity_poly.type
_entity_poly.pdbx_seq_one_letter_code
_entity_poly.pdbx_strand_id
1 'polypeptide(L)'
;MENRTAVMEFILVGFPSNRQLQPLLFVVLLLTYVLTVAGNILIIIVTLVDHRLQTPMYFFLRNFSLLEIGFTSAVVPKALDILASNQTISLPACFTQWFLYFMLGTTESFLLAAMSFDRYVAIRNPLRYTTIMNSQVRTLLVLGSWIAGFLLIIGPAILLFHKPFCGPNVIDHFFCDNSPLLKLACGDTKLLESLSFVVAVFSLLGCFTVTVVSYISIVITVIQMPSAARRQKAFSTCASHLVVVSITYGSCIFMYVRATKDSEVDVSKGVSVLNTMVSPLLNPFIYTLRNKQVQAALRDIFSKGGMFSKERKK
;
A
#
# COMPACT_ATOMS: atom_id res chain seq x y z
N MET A 1 20.88 -34.84 -21.64
CA MET A 1 20.50 -34.39 -20.29
C MET A 1 21.35 -33.17 -19.98
N GLU A 2 20.81 -31.96 -20.13
CA GLU A 2 21.55 -30.75 -19.75
C GLU A 2 21.68 -30.70 -18.23
N ASN A 3 22.90 -30.43 -17.77
CA ASN A 3 23.26 -30.28 -16.38
C ASN A 3 22.67 -28.95 -15.86
N ARG A 4 21.38 -28.93 -15.51
CA ARG A 4 20.70 -27.74 -14.99
C ARG A 4 21.07 -27.55 -13.53
N THR A 5 22.10 -26.76 -13.26
CA THR A 5 22.35 -26.21 -11.92
C THR A 5 21.15 -25.36 -11.51
N ALA A 6 20.48 -25.71 -10.41
CA ALA A 6 19.37 -24.93 -9.89
C ALA A 6 19.85 -23.52 -9.51
N VAL A 7 19.14 -22.48 -9.97
CA VAL A 7 19.42 -21.09 -9.62
C VAL A 7 19.07 -20.86 -8.15
N MET A 8 20.06 -20.52 -7.33
CA MET A 8 19.89 -20.27 -5.89
C MET A 8 19.92 -18.78 -5.52
N GLU A 9 20.35 -17.93 -6.45
CA GLU A 9 20.47 -16.48 -6.27
C GLU A 9 20.07 -15.77 -7.55
N PHE A 10 19.43 -14.61 -7.43
CA PHE A 10 19.10 -13.72 -8.53
C PHE A 10 19.86 -12.40 -8.45
N ILE A 11 20.13 -11.80 -9.59
CA ILE A 11 20.72 -10.47 -9.76
C ILE A 11 19.57 -9.52 -10.12
N LEU A 12 19.29 -8.56 -9.24
CA LEU A 12 18.33 -7.48 -9.48
C LEU A 12 19.03 -6.33 -10.19
N VAL A 13 18.61 -6.03 -11.43
CA VAL A 13 19.20 -4.96 -12.24
C VAL A 13 18.96 -3.58 -11.62
N GLY A 14 17.84 -3.40 -10.91
CA GLY A 14 17.54 -2.15 -10.22
C GLY A 14 17.05 -1.04 -11.16
N PHE A 15 17.64 0.15 -11.03
CA PHE A 15 17.26 1.35 -11.78
C PHE A 15 18.18 1.56 -12.99
N PRO A 16 17.64 1.88 -14.19
CA PRO A 16 18.46 2.29 -15.31
C PRO A 16 19.07 3.67 -15.00
N SER A 17 20.30 3.69 -14.52
CA SER A 17 20.93 4.94 -14.10
C SER A 17 22.44 4.94 -14.28
N ASN A 18 22.98 6.07 -14.73
CA ASN A 18 24.41 6.29 -14.83
C ASN A 18 25.04 6.16 -13.43
N ARG A 19 26.24 5.59 -13.29
CA ARG A 19 26.91 5.38 -11.99
C ARG A 19 26.99 6.65 -11.13
N GLN A 20 27.00 7.82 -11.78
CA GLN A 20 27.02 9.13 -11.12
C GLN A 20 25.71 9.49 -10.40
N LEU A 21 24.56 8.93 -10.80
CA LEU A 21 23.25 9.24 -10.23
C LEU A 21 22.83 8.26 -9.12
N GLN A 22 23.50 7.10 -9.01
CA GLN A 22 23.21 6.10 -7.96
C GLN A 22 23.28 6.67 -6.54
N PRO A 23 24.28 7.50 -6.15
CA PRO A 23 24.32 8.09 -4.82
C PRO A 23 23.14 9.03 -4.55
N LEU A 24 22.72 9.80 -5.56
CA LEU A 24 21.55 10.68 -5.45
C LEU A 24 20.27 9.87 -5.24
N LEU A 25 20.06 8.83 -6.05
CA LEU A 25 18.91 7.93 -5.92
C LEU A 25 18.90 7.24 -4.54
N PHE A 26 20.06 6.82 -4.03
CA PHE A 26 20.19 6.22 -2.71
C PHE A 26 19.71 7.19 -1.62
N VAL A 27 20.20 8.43 -1.63
CA VAL A 27 19.82 9.45 -0.65
C VAL A 27 18.32 9.77 -0.74
N VAL A 28 17.78 9.96 -1.94
CA VAL A 28 16.36 10.26 -2.14
C VAL A 28 15.49 9.10 -1.64
N LEU A 29 15.87 7.86 -1.95
CA LEU A 29 15.13 6.68 -1.54
C LEU A 29 15.18 6.46 -0.03
N LEU A 30 16.35 6.68 0.58
CA LEU A 30 16.54 6.57 2.02
C LEU A 30 15.70 7.62 2.77
N LEU A 31 15.73 8.88 2.31
CA LEU A 31 14.91 9.94 2.88
C LEU A 31 13.43 9.62 2.75
N THR A 32 13.00 9.16 1.58
CA THR A 32 11.61 8.74 1.33
C THR A 32 11.20 7.63 2.29
N TYR A 33 12.03 6.60 2.46
CA TYR A 33 11.77 5.50 3.40
C TYR A 33 11.61 5.99 4.84
N VAL A 34 12.57 6.75 5.34
CA VAL A 34 12.55 7.26 6.72
C VAL A 34 11.33 8.16 6.96
N LEU A 35 11.00 9.05 6.02
CA LEU A 35 9.85 9.93 6.12
C LEU A 35 8.52 9.15 6.10
N THR A 36 8.40 8.14 5.24
CA THR A 36 7.20 7.29 5.18
C THR A 36 7.00 6.53 6.49
N VAL A 37 8.05 5.90 7.01
CA VAL A 37 8.00 5.15 8.27
C VAL A 37 7.67 6.09 9.43
N ALA A 38 8.39 7.22 9.54
CA ALA A 38 8.14 8.20 10.59
C ALA A 38 6.73 8.80 10.53
N GLY A 39 6.24 9.12 9.33
CA GLY A 39 4.89 9.67 9.12
C GLY A 39 3.79 8.69 9.52
N ASN A 40 3.93 7.41 9.17
CA ASN A 40 2.97 6.37 9.55
C ASN A 40 3.03 6.05 11.06
N ILE A 41 4.22 6.02 11.66
CA ILE A 41 4.37 5.91 13.13
C ILE A 41 3.68 7.09 13.82
N LEU A 42 3.87 8.31 13.32
CA LEU A 42 3.23 9.50 13.87
C LEU A 42 1.70 9.39 13.81
N ILE A 43 1.13 8.92 12.69
CA ILE A 43 -0.31 8.67 12.59
C ILE A 43 -0.77 7.69 13.67
N ILE A 44 -0.06 6.58 13.85
CA ILE A 44 -0.39 5.56 14.85
C ILE A 44 -0.39 6.19 16.25
N ILE A 45 0.66 6.92 16.62
CA ILE A 45 0.78 7.57 17.92
C ILE A 45 -0.35 8.58 18.14
N VAL A 46 -0.57 9.49 17.20
CA VAL A 46 -1.54 10.59 17.34
C VAL A 46 -2.96 10.05 17.49
N THR A 47 -3.31 9.02 16.72
CA THR A 47 -4.64 8.38 16.78
C THR A 47 -4.85 7.49 18.01
N LEU A 48 -3.77 7.05 18.67
CA LEU A 48 -3.84 6.36 19.96
C LEU A 48 -3.97 7.33 21.14
N VAL A 49 -3.22 8.44 21.10
CA VAL A 49 -3.12 9.40 22.21
C VAL A 49 -4.31 10.35 22.27
N ASP A 50 -4.83 10.82 21.14
CA ASP A 50 -5.93 11.79 21.12
C ASP A 50 -7.30 11.09 21.09
N HIS A 51 -8.07 11.22 22.17
CA HIS A 51 -9.41 10.63 22.28
C HIS A 51 -10.38 11.13 21.19
N ARG A 52 -10.21 12.36 20.67
CA ARG A 52 -11.05 12.91 19.58
C ARG A 52 -10.87 12.13 18.28
N LEU A 53 -9.75 11.43 18.14
CA LEU A 53 -9.40 10.61 16.99
C LEU A 53 -9.74 9.12 17.19
N GLN A 54 -10.43 8.73 18.25
CA GLN A 54 -10.85 7.33 18.46
C GLN A 54 -12.11 6.94 17.67
N THR A 55 -12.22 7.41 16.42
CA THR A 55 -13.34 7.09 15.52
C THR A 55 -13.04 5.81 14.70
N PRO A 56 -14.07 5.15 14.13
CA PRO A 56 -13.87 4.03 13.21
C PRO A 56 -12.84 4.24 12.11
N MET A 57 -12.87 5.39 11.44
CA MET A 57 -11.94 5.68 10.35
C MET A 57 -10.49 5.71 10.80
N TYR A 58 -10.21 6.29 11.96
CA TYR A 58 -8.85 6.31 12.50
C TYR A 58 -8.43 4.93 13.05
N PHE A 59 -9.36 4.04 13.37
CA PHE A 59 -9.05 2.62 13.60
C PHE A 59 -8.57 1.93 12.33
N PHE A 60 -9.25 2.14 11.19
CA PHE A 60 -8.77 1.66 9.90
C PHE A 60 -7.44 2.30 9.51
N LEU A 61 -7.31 3.62 9.69
CA LEU A 61 -6.10 4.36 9.34
C LEU A 61 -4.87 3.87 10.11
N ARG A 62 -5.01 3.49 11.39
CA ARG A 62 -3.91 2.87 12.16
C ARG A 62 -3.43 1.57 11.54
N ASN A 63 -4.37 0.70 11.17
CA ASN A 63 -4.05 -0.58 10.54
C ASN A 63 -3.46 -0.38 9.13
N PHE A 64 -3.98 0.59 8.39
CA PHE A 64 -3.43 1.02 7.10
C PHE A 64 -2.00 1.52 7.26
N SER A 65 -1.71 2.39 8.24
CA SER A 65 -0.35 2.87 8.50
C SER A 65 0.62 1.77 8.91
N LEU A 66 0.18 0.77 9.68
CA LEU A 66 1.00 -0.41 10.00
C LEU A 66 1.32 -1.22 8.73
N LEU A 67 0.33 -1.40 7.86
CA LEU A 67 0.49 -2.08 6.59
C LEU A 67 1.48 -1.35 5.68
N GLU A 68 1.36 -0.03 5.55
CA GLU A 68 2.25 0.81 4.73
C GLU A 68 3.72 0.69 5.17
N ILE A 69 3.97 0.66 6.49
CA ILE A 69 5.32 0.42 7.04
C ILE A 69 5.85 -0.94 6.60
N GLY A 70 5.02 -2.00 6.71
CA GLY A 70 5.39 -3.34 6.26
C GLY A 70 5.66 -3.41 4.76
N PHE A 71 4.76 -2.82 3.96
CA PHE A 71 4.80 -2.85 2.50
C PHE A 71 6.06 -2.16 1.97
N THR A 72 6.34 -0.95 2.47
CA THR A 72 7.56 -0.22 2.12
C THR A 72 8.82 -0.92 2.62
N SER A 73 8.80 -1.50 3.82
CA SER A 73 9.95 -2.22 4.38
C SER A 73 10.23 -3.56 3.67
N ALA A 74 9.25 -4.17 2.98
CA ALA A 74 9.48 -5.37 2.19
C ALA A 74 10.30 -5.09 0.91
N VAL A 75 10.18 -3.88 0.35
CA VAL A 75 10.75 -3.54 -0.97
C VAL A 75 11.96 -2.62 -0.85
N VAL A 76 11.81 -1.51 -0.13
CA VAL A 76 12.76 -0.39 -0.16
C VAL A 76 14.15 -0.72 0.39
N PRO A 77 14.32 -1.49 1.49
CA PRO A 77 15.65 -1.86 1.97
C PRO A 77 16.49 -2.60 0.94
N LYS A 78 15.89 -3.51 0.16
CA LYS A 78 16.63 -4.22 -0.90
C LYS A 78 16.97 -3.29 -2.07
N ALA A 79 16.08 -2.37 -2.42
CA ALA A 79 16.37 -1.36 -3.44
C ALA A 79 17.54 -0.43 -3.04
N LEU A 80 17.64 -0.08 -1.75
CA LEU A 80 18.79 0.66 -1.21
C LEU A 80 20.08 -0.17 -1.27
N ASP A 81 20.02 -1.46 -0.94
CA ASP A 81 21.16 -2.37 -0.99
C ASP A 81 21.73 -2.52 -2.41
N ILE A 82 20.85 -2.60 -3.42
CA ILE A 82 21.22 -2.61 -4.85
C ILE A 82 21.96 -1.33 -5.25
N LEU A 83 21.50 -0.17 -4.76
CA LEU A 83 22.11 1.13 -5.04
C LEU A 83 23.44 1.32 -4.31
N ALA A 84 23.65 0.64 -3.17
CA ALA A 84 24.88 0.73 -2.40
C ALA A 84 25.99 -0.15 -2.99
N SER A 85 25.74 -1.45 -3.15
CA SER A 85 26.77 -2.38 -3.66
C SER A 85 26.25 -3.78 -4.00
N ASN A 86 25.12 -4.23 -3.46
CA ASN A 86 24.73 -5.63 -3.50
C ASN A 86 23.48 -5.87 -4.34
N GLN A 87 23.71 -6.30 -5.58
CA GLN A 87 22.66 -6.56 -6.56
C GLN A 87 22.06 -7.96 -6.42
N THR A 88 22.62 -8.84 -5.58
CA THR A 88 22.14 -10.23 -5.48
C THR A 88 21.09 -10.39 -4.38
N ILE A 89 20.12 -11.25 -4.62
CA ILE A 89 19.13 -11.70 -3.64
C ILE A 89 19.04 -13.22 -3.70
N SER A 90 19.06 -13.88 -2.54
CA SER A 90 18.87 -15.32 -2.49
C SER A 90 17.44 -15.69 -2.87
N LEU A 91 17.25 -16.90 -3.43
CA LEU A 91 15.93 -17.41 -3.80
C LEU A 91 14.91 -17.35 -2.63
N PRO A 92 15.25 -17.77 -1.39
CA PRO A 92 14.33 -17.64 -0.26
C PRO A 92 13.97 -16.19 0.08
N ALA A 93 14.96 -15.29 0.07
CA ALA A 93 14.71 -13.87 0.34
C ALA A 93 13.82 -13.22 -0.74
N CYS A 94 14.02 -13.61 -1.99
CA CYS A 94 13.19 -13.18 -3.12
C CYS A 94 11.73 -13.61 -2.96
N PHE A 95 11.49 -14.86 -2.54
CA PHE A 95 10.14 -15.35 -2.26
C PHE A 95 9.50 -14.70 -1.04
N THR A 96 10.25 -14.48 0.03
CA THR A 96 9.74 -13.74 1.20
C THR A 96 9.35 -12.32 0.81
N GLN A 97 10.18 -11.62 0.05
CA GLN A 97 9.87 -10.28 -0.46
C GLN A 97 8.62 -10.29 -1.34
N TRP A 98 8.55 -11.20 -2.32
CA TRP A 98 7.40 -11.35 -3.21
C TRP A 98 6.11 -11.61 -2.41
N PHE A 99 6.15 -12.57 -1.49
CA PHE A 99 4.99 -12.93 -0.67
C PHE A 99 4.49 -11.77 0.17
N LEU A 100 5.39 -11.09 0.90
CA LEU A 100 5.04 -9.94 1.73
C LEU A 100 4.49 -8.79 0.89
N TYR A 101 5.12 -8.49 -0.26
CA TYR A 101 4.68 -7.44 -1.16
C TYR A 101 3.23 -7.65 -1.64
N PHE A 102 2.93 -8.84 -2.19
CA PHE A 102 1.60 -9.12 -2.72
C PHE A 102 0.55 -9.29 -1.63
N MET A 103 0.91 -9.91 -0.49
CA MET A 103 -0.01 -10.08 0.64
C MET A 103 -0.41 -8.73 1.23
N LEU A 104 0.57 -7.86 1.50
CA LEU A 104 0.32 -6.53 2.05
C LEU A 104 -0.42 -5.64 1.05
N GLY A 105 -0.04 -5.61 -0.23
CA GLY A 105 -0.76 -4.82 -1.24
C GLY A 105 -2.21 -5.28 -1.47
N THR A 106 -2.48 -6.59 -1.35
CA THR A 106 -3.85 -7.13 -1.41
C THR A 106 -4.66 -6.69 -0.19
N THR A 107 -4.08 -6.80 1.01
CA THR A 107 -4.72 -6.32 2.24
C THR A 107 -4.94 -4.79 2.22
N GLU A 108 -4.04 -4.02 1.62
CA GLU A 108 -4.17 -2.58 1.42
C GLU A 108 -5.47 -2.25 0.65
N SER A 109 -5.69 -2.93 -0.47
CA SER A 109 -6.87 -2.76 -1.31
C SER A 109 -8.17 -3.05 -0.53
N PHE A 110 -8.19 -4.12 0.25
CA PHE A 110 -9.34 -4.44 1.11
C PHE A 110 -9.58 -3.40 2.20
N LEU A 111 -8.52 -2.89 2.84
CA LEU A 111 -8.66 -1.83 3.84
C LEU A 111 -9.16 -0.53 3.23
N LEU A 112 -8.69 -0.15 2.04
CA LEU A 112 -9.21 1.02 1.31
C LEU A 112 -10.69 0.87 0.94
N ALA A 113 -11.14 -0.33 0.56
CA ALA A 113 -12.55 -0.60 0.35
C ALA A 113 -13.36 -0.51 1.66
N ALA A 114 -12.83 -1.05 2.76
CA ALA A 114 -13.48 -0.96 4.08
C ALA A 114 -13.58 0.50 4.56
N MET A 115 -12.55 1.32 4.34
CA MET A 115 -12.56 2.75 4.62
C MET A 115 -13.59 3.50 3.77
N SER A 116 -13.73 3.14 2.48
CA SER A 116 -14.79 3.67 1.61
C SER A 116 -16.19 3.33 2.14
N PHE A 117 -16.38 2.08 2.58
CA PHE A 117 -17.62 1.63 3.19
C PHE A 117 -17.93 2.37 4.50
N ASP A 118 -16.93 2.60 5.35
CA ASP A 118 -17.08 3.43 6.55
C ASP A 118 -17.58 4.85 6.22
N ARG A 119 -16.96 5.52 5.24
CA ARG A 119 -17.39 6.84 4.78
C ARG A 119 -18.83 6.82 4.25
N TYR A 120 -19.19 5.77 3.51
CA TYR A 120 -20.54 5.57 3.00
C TYR A 120 -21.55 5.49 4.14
N VAL A 121 -21.34 4.63 5.14
CA VAL A 121 -22.27 4.47 6.27
C VAL A 121 -22.36 5.78 7.07
N ALA A 122 -21.23 6.44 7.32
CA ALA A 122 -21.17 7.69 8.08
C ALA A 122 -22.00 8.82 7.44
N ILE A 123 -22.03 8.90 6.11
CA ILE A 123 -22.73 9.97 5.37
C ILE A 123 -24.18 9.60 5.07
N ARG A 124 -24.45 8.36 4.65
CA ARG A 124 -25.80 7.89 4.30
C ARG A 124 -26.69 7.69 5.52
N ASN A 125 -26.13 7.14 6.60
CA ASN A 125 -26.88 6.69 7.77
C ASN A 125 -26.29 7.27 9.06
N PRO A 126 -26.20 8.61 9.20
CA PRO A 126 -25.49 9.24 10.33
C PRO A 126 -26.08 8.85 11.69
N LEU A 127 -27.40 8.66 11.80
CA LEU A 127 -28.07 8.28 13.05
C LEU A 127 -27.79 6.83 13.49
N ARG A 128 -27.53 5.93 12.53
CA ARG A 128 -27.26 4.50 12.78
C ARG A 128 -25.78 4.15 12.68
N TYR A 129 -24.92 5.14 12.41
CA TYR A 129 -23.50 4.91 12.13
C TYR A 129 -22.79 4.18 13.26
N THR A 130 -23.00 4.57 14.52
CA THR A 130 -22.36 3.95 15.69
C THR A 130 -22.85 2.52 15.95
N THR A 131 -24.10 2.22 15.59
CA THR A 131 -24.66 0.87 15.69
C THR A 131 -24.13 -0.05 14.61
N ILE A 132 -24.06 0.44 13.36
CA ILE A 132 -23.57 -0.33 12.20
C ILE A 132 -22.06 -0.52 12.28
N MET A 133 -21.30 0.57 12.49
CA MET A 133 -19.84 0.58 12.52
C MET A 133 -19.30 0.48 13.96
N ASN A 134 -19.80 -0.50 14.69
CA ASN A 134 -19.39 -0.78 16.07
C ASN A 134 -17.96 -1.40 16.13
N SER A 135 -17.45 -1.67 17.33
CA SER A 135 -16.12 -2.28 17.51
C SER A 135 -15.98 -3.64 16.83
N GLN A 136 -16.98 -4.50 16.92
CA GLN A 136 -16.94 -5.85 16.35
C GLN A 136 -16.83 -5.80 14.82
N VAL A 137 -17.66 -5.00 14.15
CA VAL A 137 -17.65 -4.87 12.69
C VAL A 137 -16.30 -4.32 12.20
N ARG A 138 -15.76 -3.30 12.86
CA ARG A 138 -14.46 -2.73 12.49
C ARG A 138 -13.32 -3.74 12.64
N THR A 139 -13.28 -4.47 13.74
CA THR A 139 -12.29 -5.52 13.96
C THR A 139 -12.43 -6.64 12.94
N LEU A 140 -13.67 -7.06 12.64
CA LEU A 140 -13.94 -8.10 11.64
C LEU A 140 -13.50 -7.66 10.24
N LEU A 141 -13.75 -6.41 9.85
CA LEU A 141 -13.31 -5.87 8.56
C LEU A 141 -11.79 -5.84 8.45
N VAL A 142 -11.09 -5.40 9.51
CA VAL A 142 -9.61 -5.39 9.52
C VAL A 142 -9.06 -6.81 9.48
N LEU A 143 -9.46 -7.69 10.39
CA LEU A 143 -8.98 -9.08 10.43
C LEU A 143 -9.34 -9.83 9.16
N GLY A 144 -10.55 -9.63 8.64
CA GLY A 144 -11.00 -10.18 7.37
C GLY A 144 -10.13 -9.72 6.20
N SER A 145 -9.70 -8.45 6.18
CA SER A 145 -8.78 -7.93 5.15
C SER A 145 -7.41 -8.60 5.21
N TRP A 146 -6.87 -8.81 6.42
CA TRP A 146 -5.60 -9.52 6.61
C TRP A 146 -5.69 -11.00 6.21
N ILE A 147 -6.73 -11.69 6.68
CA ILE A 147 -6.96 -13.11 6.38
C ILE A 147 -7.22 -13.30 4.88
N ALA A 148 -8.06 -12.49 4.26
CA ALA A 148 -8.34 -12.57 2.83
C ALA A 148 -7.09 -12.29 1.99
N GLY A 149 -6.29 -11.28 2.35
CA GLY A 149 -5.02 -11.00 1.67
C GLY A 149 -4.04 -12.18 1.77
N PHE A 150 -3.92 -12.79 2.94
CA PHE A 150 -3.12 -14.00 3.12
C PHE A 150 -3.63 -15.17 2.27
N LEU A 151 -4.93 -15.48 2.35
CA LEU A 151 -5.53 -16.63 1.65
C LEU A 151 -5.47 -16.50 0.12
N LEU A 152 -5.56 -15.29 -0.42
CA LEU A 152 -5.45 -15.06 -1.86
C LEU A 152 -4.02 -15.26 -2.38
N ILE A 153 -3.01 -14.98 -1.57
CA ILE A 153 -1.60 -15.04 -1.99
C ILE A 153 -0.95 -16.38 -1.66
N ILE A 154 -1.38 -17.08 -0.60
CA ILE A 154 -0.74 -18.32 -0.16
C ILE A 154 -0.77 -19.44 -1.22
N GLY A 155 -1.86 -19.57 -1.98
CA GLY A 155 -1.96 -20.55 -3.06
C GLY A 155 -0.94 -20.31 -4.18
N PRO A 156 -0.96 -19.13 -4.83
CA PRO A 156 0.08 -18.72 -5.78
C PRO A 156 1.50 -18.84 -5.21
N ALA A 157 1.72 -18.48 -3.95
CA ALA A 157 3.02 -18.55 -3.30
C ALA A 157 3.54 -19.99 -3.20
N ILE A 158 2.70 -20.94 -2.77
CA ILE A 158 3.06 -22.36 -2.67
C ILE A 158 3.43 -22.90 -4.05
N LEU A 159 2.64 -22.59 -5.07
CA LEU A 159 2.91 -23.03 -6.44
C LEU A 159 4.23 -22.46 -6.96
N LEU A 160 4.46 -21.16 -6.75
CA LEU A 160 5.68 -20.47 -7.15
C LEU A 160 6.91 -21.05 -6.45
N PHE A 161 6.82 -21.33 -5.14
CA PHE A 161 7.91 -21.90 -4.35
C PHE A 161 8.35 -23.29 -4.83
N HIS A 162 7.41 -24.10 -5.35
CA HIS A 162 7.71 -25.42 -5.88
C HIS A 162 8.22 -25.41 -7.34
N LYS A 163 8.24 -24.25 -8.01
CA LYS A 163 8.76 -24.17 -9.38
C LYS A 163 10.29 -24.20 -9.36
N PRO A 164 10.93 -25.01 -10.23
CA PRO A 164 12.34 -24.85 -10.50
C PRO A 164 12.58 -23.57 -11.32
N PHE A 165 13.76 -22.99 -11.20
CA PHE A 165 14.20 -21.82 -11.98
C PHE A 165 15.39 -22.23 -12.85
N CYS A 166 15.24 -22.06 -14.17
CA CYS A 166 16.19 -22.53 -15.20
C CYS A 166 16.65 -21.40 -16.13
N GLY A 167 16.02 -20.22 -16.06
CA GLY A 167 16.40 -19.07 -16.84
C GLY A 167 17.75 -18.48 -16.39
N PRO A 168 18.22 -17.42 -17.06
CA PRO A 168 19.31 -16.61 -16.52
C PRO A 168 18.92 -16.13 -15.12
N ASN A 169 19.88 -15.98 -14.23
CA ASN A 169 19.61 -15.54 -12.86
C ASN A 169 19.43 -14.02 -12.75
N VAL A 170 18.87 -13.35 -13.77
CA VAL A 170 18.78 -11.88 -13.85
C VAL A 170 17.31 -11.45 -13.89
N ILE A 171 16.92 -10.62 -12.93
CA ILE A 171 15.60 -10.01 -12.82
C ILE A 171 15.75 -8.53 -13.15
N ASP A 172 15.14 -8.10 -14.26
CA ASP A 172 15.15 -6.69 -14.67
C ASP A 172 14.14 -5.86 -13.88
N HIS A 173 14.37 -5.75 -12.56
CA HIS A 173 13.54 -5.00 -11.62
C HIS A 173 14.37 -4.66 -10.36
N PHE A 174 13.87 -3.75 -9.52
CA PHE A 174 14.50 -3.38 -8.24
C PHE A 174 14.02 -4.22 -7.04
N PHE A 175 13.14 -5.20 -7.29
CA PHE A 175 12.64 -6.18 -6.32
C PHE A 175 12.09 -7.40 -7.06
N CYS A 176 11.77 -8.47 -6.34
CA CYS A 176 11.16 -9.68 -6.90
C CYS A 176 9.69 -9.49 -7.24
N ASP A 177 9.41 -8.92 -8.42
CA ASP A 177 8.06 -8.75 -8.96
C ASP A 177 7.57 -10.01 -9.69
N ASN A 178 6.25 -10.18 -9.81
CA ASN A 178 5.62 -11.39 -10.36
C ASN A 178 5.99 -11.63 -11.82
N SER A 179 5.83 -10.63 -12.71
CA SER A 179 6.10 -10.81 -14.14
C SER A 179 7.54 -11.24 -14.47
N PRO A 180 8.59 -10.54 -13.98
CA PRO A 180 9.96 -10.94 -14.28
C PRO A 180 10.35 -12.25 -13.60
N LEU A 181 9.80 -12.57 -12.42
CA LEU A 181 10.08 -13.83 -11.73
C LEU A 181 9.50 -15.04 -12.47
N LEU A 182 8.26 -14.93 -12.98
CA LEU A 182 7.62 -16.02 -13.74
C LEU A 182 8.36 -16.33 -15.05
N LYS A 183 8.95 -15.32 -15.71
CA LYS A 183 9.76 -15.51 -16.92
C LYS A 183 11.01 -16.38 -16.71
N LEU A 184 11.49 -16.50 -15.47
CA LEU A 184 12.69 -17.29 -15.13
C LEU A 184 12.36 -18.72 -14.66
N ALA A 185 11.09 -18.98 -14.33
CA ALA A 185 10.62 -20.29 -13.90
C ALA A 185 10.65 -21.28 -15.07
N CYS A 186 10.94 -22.56 -14.80
CA CYS A 186 10.89 -23.60 -15.83
C CYS A 186 9.49 -24.21 -15.97
N GLY A 187 9.17 -24.61 -17.19
CA GLY A 187 7.92 -25.32 -17.50
C GLY A 187 6.73 -24.37 -17.64
N ASP A 188 5.53 -24.93 -17.57
CA ASP A 188 4.30 -24.15 -17.77
C ASP A 188 3.96 -23.29 -16.53
N THR A 189 3.82 -21.98 -16.75
CA THR A 189 3.45 -20.96 -15.76
C THR A 189 1.99 -20.51 -15.88
N LYS A 190 1.23 -21.00 -16.87
CA LYS A 190 -0.15 -20.54 -17.17
C LYS A 190 -1.09 -20.58 -15.98
N LEU A 191 -1.02 -21.64 -15.16
CA LEU A 191 -1.85 -21.73 -13.95
C LEU A 191 -1.54 -20.61 -12.96
N LEU A 192 -0.26 -20.29 -12.77
CA LEU A 192 0.18 -19.26 -11.83
C LEU A 192 -0.12 -17.85 -12.35
N GLU A 193 0.00 -17.63 -13.65
CA GLU A 193 -0.43 -16.41 -14.33
C GLU A 193 -1.94 -16.20 -14.21
N SER A 194 -2.73 -17.26 -14.46
CA SER A 194 -4.19 -17.22 -14.32
C SER A 194 -4.62 -16.93 -12.88
N LEU A 195 -4.02 -17.60 -11.89
CA LEU A 195 -4.29 -17.31 -10.48
C LEU A 195 -3.91 -15.87 -10.11
N SER A 196 -2.75 -15.39 -10.57
CA SER A 196 -2.32 -14.01 -10.35
C SER A 196 -3.31 -13.01 -10.95
N PHE A 197 -3.82 -13.29 -12.16
CA PHE A 197 -4.84 -12.47 -12.81
C PHE A 197 -6.17 -12.47 -12.03
N VAL A 198 -6.64 -13.65 -11.57
CA VAL A 198 -7.85 -13.76 -10.75
C VAL A 198 -7.70 -12.98 -9.45
N VAL A 199 -6.56 -13.12 -8.76
CA VAL A 199 -6.25 -12.36 -7.54
C VAL A 199 -6.28 -10.86 -7.84
N ALA A 200 -5.66 -10.40 -8.92
CA ALA A 200 -5.64 -8.99 -9.30
C ALA A 200 -7.04 -8.44 -9.61
N VAL A 201 -7.85 -9.17 -10.38
CA VAL A 201 -9.23 -8.78 -10.70
C VAL A 201 -10.06 -8.69 -9.42
N PHE A 202 -10.01 -9.72 -8.57
CA PHE A 202 -10.81 -9.75 -7.35
C PHE A 202 -10.37 -8.67 -6.35
N SER A 203 -9.07 -8.54 -6.11
CA SER A 203 -8.53 -7.58 -5.13
C SER A 203 -8.59 -6.15 -5.63
N LEU A 204 -8.16 -5.85 -6.87
CA LEU A 204 -8.10 -4.48 -7.38
C LEU A 204 -9.45 -4.03 -7.93
N LEU A 205 -10.02 -4.75 -8.90
CA LEU A 205 -11.29 -4.32 -9.52
C LEU A 205 -12.46 -4.48 -8.57
N GLY A 206 -12.50 -5.57 -7.79
CA GLY A 206 -13.53 -5.76 -6.76
C GLY A 206 -13.54 -4.64 -5.72
N CYS A 207 -12.38 -4.30 -5.15
CA CYS A 207 -12.28 -3.21 -4.19
C CYS A 207 -12.52 -1.84 -4.81
N PHE A 208 -12.08 -1.62 -6.05
CA PHE A 208 -12.36 -0.41 -6.81
C PHE A 208 -13.87 -0.24 -7.04
N THR A 209 -14.60 -1.30 -7.41
CA THR A 209 -16.06 -1.27 -7.58
C THR A 209 -16.75 -0.91 -6.27
N VAL A 210 -16.38 -1.54 -5.14
CA VAL A 210 -16.91 -1.19 -3.82
C VAL A 210 -16.69 0.30 -3.51
N THR A 211 -15.50 0.79 -3.83
CA THR A 211 -15.13 2.20 -3.62
C THR A 211 -15.99 3.13 -4.49
N VAL A 212 -16.08 2.87 -5.79
CA VAL A 212 -16.87 3.68 -6.73
C VAL A 212 -18.35 3.71 -6.34
N VAL A 213 -18.95 2.55 -6.06
CA VAL A 213 -20.36 2.47 -5.63
C VAL A 213 -20.61 3.25 -4.34
N SER A 214 -19.69 3.13 -3.37
CA SER A 214 -19.74 3.88 -2.12
C SER A 214 -19.72 5.39 -2.37
N TYR A 215 -18.81 5.87 -3.23
CA TYR A 215 -18.64 7.29 -3.50
C TYR A 215 -19.72 7.89 -4.39
N ILE A 216 -20.24 7.16 -5.39
CA ILE A 216 -21.43 7.58 -6.14
C ILE A 216 -22.60 7.79 -5.18
N SER A 217 -22.83 6.84 -4.27
CA SER A 217 -23.88 6.95 -3.26
C SER A 217 -23.67 8.13 -2.30
N ILE A 218 -22.43 8.38 -1.88
CA ILE A 218 -22.07 9.55 -1.07
C ILE A 218 -22.42 10.84 -1.83
N VAL A 219 -21.99 10.97 -3.09
CA VAL A 219 -22.24 12.15 -3.92
C VAL A 219 -23.73 12.43 -4.07
N ILE A 220 -24.53 11.40 -4.41
CA ILE A 220 -25.99 11.51 -4.51
C ILE A 220 -26.58 12.09 -3.21
N THR A 221 -26.14 11.57 -2.07
CA THR A 221 -26.63 12.01 -0.74
C THR A 221 -26.24 13.44 -0.44
N VAL A 222 -25.00 13.81 -0.75
CA VAL A 222 -24.48 15.15 -0.50
C VAL A 222 -25.22 16.19 -1.35
N ILE A 223 -25.49 15.89 -2.62
CA ILE A 223 -26.27 16.78 -3.49
C ILE A 223 -27.69 17.00 -2.93
N GLN A 224 -28.29 15.97 -2.33
CA GLN A 224 -29.62 16.05 -1.70
C GLN A 224 -29.63 16.80 -0.36
N MET A 225 -28.47 17.10 0.25
CA MET A 225 -28.45 17.82 1.53
C MET A 225 -28.88 19.29 1.33
N PRO A 226 -29.75 19.86 2.17
CA PRO A 226 -30.22 21.24 2.00
C PRO A 226 -29.18 22.30 2.38
N SER A 227 -28.19 21.98 3.22
CA SER A 227 -27.21 22.95 3.73
C SER A 227 -25.87 22.89 2.99
N ALA A 228 -25.46 24.01 2.39
CA ALA A 228 -24.15 24.15 1.73
C ALA A 228 -22.96 23.87 2.68
N ALA A 229 -23.05 24.31 3.94
CA ALA A 229 -22.03 24.02 4.95
C ALA A 229 -21.89 22.52 5.23
N ARG A 230 -23.02 21.79 5.26
CA ARG A 230 -23.03 20.33 5.45
C ARG A 230 -22.43 19.61 4.24
N ARG A 231 -22.71 20.09 3.02
CA ARG A 231 -22.10 19.58 1.78
C ARG A 231 -20.58 19.75 1.78
N GLN A 232 -20.10 20.95 2.08
CA GLN A 232 -18.67 21.25 2.14
C GLN A 232 -17.95 20.37 3.18
N LYS A 233 -18.55 20.17 4.36
CA LYS A 233 -18.01 19.28 5.40
C LYS A 233 -17.89 17.83 4.90
N ALA A 234 -18.90 17.31 4.20
CA ALA A 234 -18.88 15.95 3.65
C ALA A 234 -17.76 15.78 2.62
N PHE A 235 -17.65 16.68 1.63
CA PHE A 235 -16.59 16.63 0.63
C PHE A 235 -15.19 16.75 1.24
N SER A 236 -15.00 17.68 2.18
CA SER A 236 -13.71 17.84 2.86
C SER A 236 -13.29 16.60 3.64
N THR A 237 -14.25 15.81 4.15
CA THR A 237 -13.97 14.60 4.92
C THR A 237 -13.58 13.42 4.03
N CYS A 238 -14.09 13.40 2.79
CA CYS A 238 -13.86 12.36 1.80
C CYS A 238 -12.63 12.62 0.91
N ALA A 239 -12.24 13.90 0.75
CA ALA A 239 -11.21 14.31 -0.20
C ALA A 239 -9.87 13.57 -0.02
N SER A 240 -9.36 13.47 1.21
CA SER A 240 -8.10 12.77 1.48
C SER A 240 -8.15 11.30 1.04
N HIS A 241 -9.25 10.60 1.34
CA HIS A 241 -9.40 9.21 0.95
C HIS A 241 -9.53 9.04 -0.56
N LEU A 242 -10.28 9.91 -1.23
CA LEU A 242 -10.40 9.91 -2.69
C LEU A 242 -9.05 10.11 -3.38
N VAL A 243 -8.20 11.01 -2.87
CA VAL A 243 -6.86 11.22 -3.43
C VAL A 243 -6.03 9.93 -3.35
N VAL A 244 -5.99 9.28 -2.18
CA VAL A 244 -5.25 8.02 -2.00
C VAL A 244 -5.78 6.92 -2.93
N VAL A 245 -7.10 6.72 -2.95
CA VAL A 245 -7.77 5.75 -3.84
C VAL A 245 -7.46 6.02 -5.31
N SER A 246 -7.49 7.28 -5.74
CA SER A 246 -7.20 7.64 -7.13
C SER A 246 -5.75 7.37 -7.51
N ILE A 247 -4.80 7.63 -6.59
CA ILE A 247 -3.38 7.32 -6.82
C ILE A 247 -3.20 5.80 -6.89
N THR A 248 -3.64 5.06 -5.88
CA THR A 248 -3.42 3.61 -5.76
C THR A 248 -4.13 2.80 -6.84
N TYR A 249 -5.43 2.99 -7.06
CA TYR A 249 -6.12 2.21 -8.10
C TYR A 249 -5.83 2.74 -9.50
N GLY A 250 -5.67 4.05 -9.68
CA GLY A 250 -5.39 4.64 -10.99
C GLY A 250 -4.05 4.15 -11.55
N SER A 251 -3.01 4.10 -10.72
CA SER A 251 -1.69 3.60 -11.11
C SER A 251 -1.72 2.09 -11.43
N CYS A 252 -2.39 1.29 -10.59
CA CYS A 252 -2.51 -0.15 -10.79
C CYS A 252 -3.30 -0.49 -12.06
N ILE A 253 -4.45 0.15 -12.30
CA ILE A 253 -5.26 -0.06 -13.51
C ILE A 253 -4.47 0.38 -14.75
N PHE A 254 -3.76 1.50 -14.70
CA PHE A 254 -2.90 1.95 -15.80
C PHE A 254 -1.83 0.90 -16.14
N MET A 255 -1.21 0.28 -15.13
CA MET A 255 -0.24 -0.80 -15.32
C MET A 255 -0.86 -1.99 -16.07
N TYR A 256 -2.06 -2.45 -15.66
CA TYR A 256 -2.75 -3.58 -16.30
C TYR A 256 -3.19 -3.27 -17.73
N VAL A 257 -3.73 -2.07 -17.99
CA VAL A 257 -4.17 -1.66 -19.34
C VAL A 257 -2.98 -1.46 -20.28
N ARG A 258 -1.81 -1.07 -19.77
CA ARG A 258 -0.61 -0.89 -20.60
C ARG A 258 0.18 -2.19 -20.80
N ALA A 259 0.16 -3.11 -19.84
CA ALA A 259 0.78 -4.44 -19.97
C ALA A 259 0.21 -5.28 -21.14
N THR A 260 -0.99 -4.95 -21.64
CA THR A 260 -1.60 -5.59 -22.82
C THR A 260 -1.12 -5.01 -24.16
N LYS A 261 -0.31 -3.95 -24.15
CA LYS A 261 0.37 -3.41 -25.35
C LYS A 261 1.86 -3.63 -25.18
N ASP A 262 2.47 -4.49 -26.01
CA ASP A 262 3.88 -4.96 -26.02
C ASP A 262 4.98 -3.88 -25.89
N SER A 263 4.99 -3.09 -24.81
CA SER A 263 5.87 -1.93 -24.64
C SER A 263 6.38 -1.79 -23.20
N GLU A 264 7.66 -2.19 -23.08
CA GLU A 264 8.72 -1.70 -22.20
C GLU A 264 8.57 -1.82 -20.66
N VAL A 265 9.44 -2.68 -20.10
CA VAL A 265 9.70 -2.94 -18.67
C VAL A 265 9.98 -1.65 -17.86
N ASP A 266 10.41 -0.57 -18.51
CA ASP A 266 10.72 0.70 -17.84
C ASP A 266 9.47 1.41 -17.30
N VAL A 267 8.31 1.21 -17.92
CA VAL A 267 7.05 1.81 -17.46
C VAL A 267 6.52 1.09 -16.22
N SER A 268 6.59 -0.24 -16.19
CA SER A 268 6.14 -1.02 -15.02
C SER A 268 7.00 -0.71 -13.80
N LYS A 269 8.32 -0.55 -13.97
CA LYS A 269 9.22 -0.05 -12.91
C LYS A 269 8.81 1.32 -12.39
N GLY A 270 8.49 2.26 -13.28
CA GLY A 270 8.05 3.61 -12.89
C GLY A 270 6.75 3.62 -12.10
N VAL A 271 5.77 2.80 -12.49
CA VAL A 271 4.52 2.63 -11.74
C VAL A 271 4.76 1.93 -10.40
N SER A 272 5.65 0.93 -10.38
CA SER A 272 6.09 0.28 -9.14
C SER A 272 6.73 1.28 -8.18
N VAL A 273 7.55 2.23 -8.66
CA VAL A 273 8.09 3.34 -7.83
C VAL A 273 6.97 4.23 -7.30
N LEU A 274 6.00 4.59 -8.14
CA LEU A 274 4.84 5.39 -7.72
C LEU A 274 4.07 4.71 -6.59
N ASN A 275 3.83 3.41 -6.68
CA ASN A 275 3.06 2.66 -5.68
C ASN A 275 3.85 2.26 -4.44
N THR A 276 5.14 1.95 -4.58
CA THR A 276 5.97 1.47 -3.46
C THR A 276 6.69 2.57 -2.71
N MET A 277 6.82 3.77 -3.29
CA MET A 277 7.62 4.86 -2.72
C MET A 277 6.82 6.16 -2.63
N VAL A 278 6.20 6.58 -3.73
CA VAL A 278 5.55 7.91 -3.78
C VAL A 278 4.21 7.91 -3.05
N SER A 279 3.32 6.96 -3.33
CA SER A 279 2.00 6.88 -2.68
C SER A 279 2.14 6.74 -1.15
N PRO A 280 2.98 5.81 -0.63
CA PRO A 280 3.16 5.67 0.82
C PRO A 280 3.77 6.90 1.49
N LEU A 281 4.64 7.63 0.80
CA LEU A 281 5.18 8.90 1.28
C LEU A 281 4.09 9.96 1.40
N LEU A 282 3.20 10.05 0.41
CA LEU A 282 2.14 11.06 0.38
C LEU A 282 1.01 10.75 1.38
N ASN A 283 0.76 9.47 1.67
CA ASN A 283 -0.32 9.01 2.53
C ASN A 283 -0.36 9.72 3.90
N PRO A 284 0.74 9.79 4.68
CA PRO A 284 0.78 10.55 5.91
C PRO A 284 0.39 12.01 5.76
N PHE A 285 0.87 12.71 4.74
CA PHE A 285 0.55 14.12 4.53
C PHE A 285 -0.92 14.31 4.11
N ILE A 286 -1.44 13.42 3.27
CA ILE A 286 -2.83 13.46 2.81
C ILE A 286 -3.81 13.25 3.98
N TYR A 287 -3.52 12.32 4.89
CA TYR A 287 -4.39 12.03 6.04
C TYR A 287 -4.19 12.99 7.23
N THR A 288 -2.98 13.53 7.43
CA THR A 288 -2.67 14.40 8.58
C THR A 288 -2.78 15.90 8.28
N LEU A 289 -2.13 16.40 7.22
CA LEU A 289 -2.04 17.84 6.94
C LEU A 289 -3.35 18.42 6.40
N ARG A 290 -4.19 17.63 5.72
CA ARG A 290 -5.49 18.12 5.23
C ARG A 290 -6.59 18.01 6.28
N ASN A 291 -6.36 17.27 7.36
CA ASN A 291 -7.37 17.02 8.37
C ASN A 291 -7.21 17.94 9.58
N LYS A 292 -8.13 18.91 9.72
CA LYS A 292 -8.12 19.88 10.82
C LYS A 292 -8.13 19.22 12.21
N GLN A 293 -8.76 18.06 12.37
CA GLN A 293 -8.78 17.34 13.65
C GLN A 293 -7.40 16.79 14.00
N VAL A 294 -6.71 16.20 13.01
CA VAL A 294 -5.35 15.67 13.19
C VAL A 294 -4.35 16.81 13.43
N GLN A 295 -4.48 17.93 12.69
CA GLN A 295 -3.67 19.12 12.95
C GLN A 295 -3.85 19.69 14.35
N ALA A 296 -5.08 19.69 14.89
CA ALA A 296 -5.35 20.14 16.26
C ALA A 296 -4.73 19.18 17.28
N ALA A 297 -4.88 17.87 17.07
CA ALA A 297 -4.25 16.84 17.91
C ALA A 297 -2.72 16.98 17.95
N LEU A 298 -2.09 17.19 16.80
CA LEU A 298 -0.65 17.42 16.71
C LEU A 298 -0.23 18.66 17.50
N ARG A 299 -0.93 19.79 17.34
CA ARG A 299 -0.64 21.02 18.11
C ARG A 299 -0.75 20.79 19.62
N ASP A 300 -1.77 20.07 20.06
CA ASP A 300 -1.98 19.76 21.48
C ASP A 300 -0.88 18.83 22.03
N ILE A 301 -0.43 17.85 21.25
CA ILE A 301 0.67 16.95 21.63
C ILE A 301 2.00 17.72 21.69
N PHE A 302 2.32 18.55 20.70
CA PHE A 302 3.57 19.32 20.68
C PHE A 302 3.61 20.40 21.76
N SER A 303 2.48 21.08 22.04
CA SER A 303 2.39 22.05 23.13
C SER A 303 2.55 21.40 24.50
N LYS A 304 1.91 20.25 24.74
CA LYS A 304 2.07 19.48 25.99
C LYS A 304 3.47 18.85 26.11
N GLY A 305 4.03 18.31 25.04
CA GLY A 305 5.40 17.77 25.01
C GLY A 305 6.47 18.83 25.26
N GLY A 306 6.26 20.06 24.75
CA GLY A 306 7.07 21.22 25.09
C GLY A 306 6.94 21.66 26.55
N MET A 307 5.78 21.44 27.17
CA MET A 307 5.53 21.69 28.59
C MET A 307 6.26 20.67 29.49
N PHE A 308 6.23 19.38 29.14
CA PHE A 308 6.99 18.32 29.84
C PHE A 308 8.52 18.49 29.70
N SER A 309 9.00 19.04 28.58
CA SER A 309 10.42 19.38 28.39
C SER A 309 10.86 20.60 29.22
N LYS A 310 9.94 21.53 29.49
CA LYS A 310 10.18 22.68 30.39
C LYS A 310 10.14 22.30 31.87
N GLU A 311 9.27 21.37 32.27
CA GLU A 311 9.21 20.91 33.68
C GLU A 311 10.41 20.05 34.08
N ARG A 312 11.09 19.35 33.15
CA ARG A 312 12.35 18.64 33.44
C ARG A 312 13.60 19.55 33.52
N LYS A 313 13.46 20.85 33.23
CA LYS A 313 14.57 21.82 33.28
C LYS A 313 14.43 22.83 34.44
N LYS A 314 13.53 22.57 35.39
CA LYS A 314 13.46 23.26 36.69
C LYS A 314 13.78 22.25 37.79
#